data_AF-A0AAE0WPG8-F1
#
_entry.id   AF-A0AAE0WPG8-F1
#
_cell.length_a   1.000
_cell.length_b   1.000
_cell.length_c   1.000
_cell.angle_alpha   90.00
_cell.angle_beta   90.00
_cell.angle_gamma   90.00
#
_symmetry.space_group_name_H-M   'P 1'
#
loop_
_entity.id
_entity.type
_entity.pdbx_description
1 polymer ?
#
loop_
_entity_poly.entity_id
_entity_poly.type
_entity_poly.pdbx_seq_one_letter_code
_entity_poly.pdbx_strand_id
1 'polypeptide(L)'
;MLLRVVSQVHVPPAATLTKTAERHILYDREEYVPYFSVCAHWRDGLLMDLCKCALSHVPAPPKTYVTQLKEAPHISRAMASPNFIVRGCDQCRPARRCPECPTEYLIEVRMVEDPKDLARPFKHDIVVTRWSDLGDGSSPYTSPEWAAVNGVVVPEEEGGHAYESFTHVGRRAVSGMFESRISGSIPGQRMLSLNPKNKKMDEDGHGWY
;
A
#
# COMPACT_ATOMS: atom_id res chain seq x y z
N MET A 1 -19.91 -3.49 8.72
CA MET A 1 -19.77 -2.20 8.03
C MET A 1 -18.42 -2.23 7.36
N LEU A 2 -18.37 -2.15 6.04
CA LEU A 2 -17.11 -2.25 5.31
C LEU A 2 -16.68 -0.86 4.83
N LEU A 3 -15.41 -0.54 4.98
CA LEU A 3 -14.81 0.71 4.53
C LEU A 3 -13.72 0.42 3.50
N ARG A 4 -13.68 1.19 2.41
CA ARG A 4 -12.57 1.24 1.46
C ARG A 4 -12.05 2.66 1.33
N VAL A 5 -10.76 2.84 1.55
CA VAL A 5 -10.05 4.09 1.32
C VAL A 5 -9.02 3.87 0.23
N VAL A 6 -9.01 4.74 -0.78
CA VAL A 6 -8.02 4.71 -1.86
C VAL A 6 -7.22 6.01 -1.77
N SER A 7 -5.94 5.88 -1.47
CA SER A 7 -5.01 7.00 -1.45
C SER A 7 -4.09 6.91 -2.67
N GLN A 8 -3.89 8.01 -3.37
CA GLN A 8 -3.05 8.05 -4.57
C GLN A 8 -2.20 9.31 -4.63
N VAL A 9 -1.00 9.20 -5.19
CA VAL A 9 -0.09 10.33 -5.40
C VAL A 9 0.81 10.05 -6.60
N HIS A 10 1.10 11.09 -7.39
CA HIS A 10 2.03 11.02 -8.51
C HIS A 10 3.46 10.72 -8.03
N VAL A 11 4.13 9.80 -8.72
CA VAL A 11 5.48 9.36 -8.37
C VAL A 11 6.43 9.53 -9.54
N PRO A 12 7.66 10.03 -9.31
CA PRO A 12 8.67 10.09 -10.34
C PRO A 12 9.23 8.68 -10.63
N PRO A 13 9.90 8.49 -11.78
CA PRO A 13 10.59 7.25 -12.08
C PRO A 13 11.60 6.86 -11.00
N ALA A 14 11.75 5.55 -10.76
CA ALA A 14 12.67 5.00 -9.77
C ALA A 14 14.13 5.46 -10.00
N ALA A 15 14.55 5.58 -11.26
CA ALA A 15 15.89 6.04 -11.64
C ALA A 15 16.21 7.48 -11.19
N THR A 16 15.17 8.29 -10.95
CA THR A 16 15.29 9.69 -10.52
C THR A 16 14.81 9.92 -9.08
N LEU A 17 14.28 8.89 -8.44
CA LEU A 17 13.72 8.97 -7.09
C LEU A 17 14.86 8.99 -6.06
N THR A 18 14.99 10.10 -5.33
CA THR A 18 15.91 10.20 -4.20
C THR A 18 15.23 9.74 -2.91
N LYS A 19 16.01 9.33 -1.90
CA LYS A 19 15.47 8.95 -0.58
C LYS A 19 14.65 10.08 0.06
N THR A 20 15.05 11.33 -0.13
CA THR A 20 14.30 12.50 0.36
C THR A 20 12.96 12.65 -0.36
N ALA A 21 12.94 12.49 -1.68
CA ALA A 21 11.70 12.52 -2.45
C ALA A 21 10.77 11.35 -2.07
N GLU A 22 11.32 10.15 -1.89
CA GLU A 22 10.57 8.98 -1.41
C GLU A 22 9.88 9.26 -0.08
N ARG A 23 10.60 9.85 0.89
CA ARG A 23 10.01 10.23 2.19
C ARG A 23 8.89 11.26 2.03
N HIS A 24 9.07 12.27 1.18
CA HIS A 24 8.04 13.28 0.92
C HIS A 24 6.78 12.75 0.23
N ILE A 25 6.89 11.65 -0.51
CA ILE A 25 5.76 11.00 -1.16
C ILE A 25 5.00 10.14 -0.15
N LEU A 26 5.73 9.43 0.71
CA LEU A 26 5.16 8.41 1.58
C LEU A 26 4.67 8.95 2.92
N TYR A 27 5.26 10.03 3.43
CA TYR A 27 4.95 10.58 4.75
C TYR A 27 4.37 11.98 4.67
N ASP A 28 3.45 12.26 5.57
CA ASP A 28 3.08 13.62 5.90
C ASP A 28 4.25 14.35 6.57
N ARG A 29 4.41 15.63 6.25
CA ARG A 29 5.55 16.46 6.66
C ARG A 29 5.54 16.84 8.13
N GLU A 30 4.36 16.83 8.75
CA GLU A 30 4.16 17.33 10.10
C GLU A 30 4.29 16.22 11.15
N GLU A 31 3.65 15.07 10.92
CA GLU A 31 3.52 14.02 11.95
C GLU A 31 4.32 12.74 11.66
N TYR A 32 5.07 12.66 10.54
CA TYR A 32 5.76 11.44 10.09
C TYR A 32 4.84 10.21 9.99
N VAL A 33 3.53 10.44 9.87
CA VAL A 33 2.50 9.44 9.59
C VAL A 33 2.44 9.24 8.07
N PRO A 34 2.17 8.03 7.56
CA PRO A 34 1.99 7.83 6.14
C PRO A 34 0.88 8.73 5.60
N TYR A 35 1.10 9.29 4.40
CA TYR A 35 0.10 10.13 3.74
C TYR A 35 -1.23 9.39 3.46
N PHE A 36 -1.18 8.06 3.37
CA PHE A 36 -2.33 7.19 3.12
C PHE A 36 -2.94 6.63 4.41
N SER A 37 -4.19 6.18 4.32
CA SER A 37 -4.91 5.64 5.49
C SER A 37 -4.27 4.36 6.03
N VAL A 38 -3.98 4.35 7.34
CA VAL A 38 -3.36 3.22 8.05
C VAL A 38 -4.14 2.82 9.31
N CYS A 39 -4.06 1.55 9.70
CA CYS A 39 -4.57 1.04 10.99
C CYS A 39 -3.51 1.22 12.06
N ALA A 40 -3.86 1.20 13.35
CA ALA A 40 -2.90 1.46 14.43
C ALA A 40 -1.61 0.61 14.39
N HIS A 41 -1.69 -0.62 13.86
CA HIS A 41 -0.61 -1.62 13.81
C HIS A 41 0.33 -1.51 12.60
N TRP A 42 0.19 -0.46 11.76
CA TRP A 42 0.99 -0.32 10.53
C TRP A 42 2.50 -0.28 10.81
N ARG A 43 2.88 0.18 12.00
CA ARG A 43 4.23 0.26 12.57
C ARG A 43 4.81 -1.06 13.05
N ASP A 44 4.11 -2.17 12.94
CA ASP A 44 4.68 -3.47 13.33
C ASP A 44 5.03 -4.35 12.12
N GLY A 45 4.74 -3.85 10.91
CA GLY A 45 4.79 -4.64 9.69
C GLY A 45 5.69 -4.11 8.59
N LEU A 46 5.49 -4.67 7.39
CA LEU A 46 6.25 -4.35 6.19
C LEU A 46 5.59 -3.26 5.33
N LEU A 47 4.57 -2.55 5.84
CA LEU A 47 3.75 -1.67 4.99
C LEU A 47 4.61 -0.66 4.21
N MET A 48 5.49 0.03 4.93
CA MET A 48 6.36 1.04 4.34
C MET A 48 7.42 0.44 3.43
N ASP A 49 8.05 -0.67 3.84
CA ASP A 49 9.02 -1.39 3.00
C ASP A 49 8.41 -1.82 1.66
N LEU A 50 7.14 -2.24 1.68
CA LEU A 50 6.41 -2.64 0.48
C LEU A 50 6.05 -1.45 -0.41
N CYS A 51 5.71 -0.30 0.18
CA CYS A 51 5.51 0.95 -0.56
C CYS A 51 6.83 1.42 -1.21
N LYS A 52 7.94 1.44 -0.47
CA LYS A 52 9.28 1.73 -0.99
C LYS A 52 9.67 0.77 -2.11
N CYS A 53 9.40 -0.53 -1.94
CA CYS A 53 9.59 -1.54 -2.97
C CYS A 53 8.75 -1.25 -4.23
N ALA A 54 7.47 -0.89 -4.08
CA ALA A 54 6.63 -0.53 -5.21
C ALA A 54 7.16 0.68 -5.99
N LEU A 55 7.67 1.71 -5.29
CA LEU A 55 8.30 2.89 -5.89
C LEU A 55 9.57 2.53 -6.68
N SER A 56 10.33 1.52 -6.24
CA SER A 56 11.52 1.04 -6.97
C SER A 56 11.20 0.39 -8.31
N HIS A 57 9.94 0.03 -8.56
CA HIS A 57 9.49 -0.57 -9.82
C HIS A 57 8.97 0.44 -10.85
N VAL A 58 8.91 1.74 -10.53
CA VAL A 58 8.40 2.77 -11.45
C VAL A 58 9.37 2.94 -12.64
N PRO A 59 8.93 2.69 -13.89
CA PRO A 59 9.81 2.65 -15.05
C PRO A 59 10.30 4.04 -15.43
N ALA A 60 11.53 4.10 -15.96
CA ALA A 60 12.08 5.32 -16.54
C ALA A 60 11.44 5.64 -17.90
N PRO A 61 11.35 6.93 -18.27
CA PRO A 61 10.94 7.32 -19.61
C PRO A 61 11.91 6.78 -20.67
N PRO A 62 11.46 6.60 -21.91
CA PRO A 62 12.26 6.05 -22.98
C PRO A 62 13.44 6.99 -23.28
N LYS A 63 14.65 6.42 -23.37
CA LYS A 63 15.84 7.15 -23.82
C LYS A 63 16.08 6.86 -25.30
N THR A 64 16.16 7.90 -26.12
CA THR A 64 16.46 7.76 -27.55
C THR A 64 17.87 7.19 -27.75
N TYR A 65 18.13 6.53 -28.88
CA TYR A 65 19.46 5.97 -29.16
C TYR A 65 20.55 7.05 -29.18
N VAL A 66 20.21 8.27 -29.60
CA VAL A 66 21.11 9.42 -29.61
C VAL A 66 21.50 9.82 -28.19
N THR A 67 20.55 9.85 -27.23
CA THR A 67 20.89 10.18 -25.83
C THR A 67 21.67 9.06 -25.17
N GLN A 68 21.36 7.80 -25.48
CA GLN A 68 22.14 6.65 -24.98
C GLN A 68 23.60 6.70 -25.45
N LEU A 69 23.84 6.93 -26.74
CA LEU A 69 25.20 7.01 -27.31
C LEU A 69 26.03 8.18 -26.75
N LYS A 70 25.39 9.26 -26.30
CA LYS A 70 26.06 10.37 -25.62
C LYS A 70 26.50 10.02 -24.20
N GLU A 71 25.74 9.16 -23.51
CA GLU A 71 26.06 8.71 -22.14
C GLU A 71 27.06 7.54 -22.14
N ALA A 72 26.91 6.59 -23.06
CA ALA A 72 27.76 5.42 -23.17
C ALA A 72 27.77 4.86 -24.60
N PRO A 73 28.85 4.18 -25.04
CA PRO A 73 28.95 3.61 -26.38
C PRO A 73 28.03 2.38 -26.60
N HIS A 74 27.26 1.96 -25.59
CA HIS A 74 26.38 0.80 -25.66
C HIS A 74 24.92 1.22 -25.79
N ILE A 75 24.20 0.61 -26.75
CA ILE A 75 22.79 0.87 -26.99
C ILE A 75 21.94 -0.26 -26.38
N SER A 76 20.92 0.12 -25.61
CA SER A 76 19.90 -0.78 -25.09
C SER A 76 18.55 -0.52 -25.74
N ARG A 77 18.02 -1.53 -26.45
CA ARG A 77 16.64 -1.51 -26.98
C ARG A 77 15.61 -1.41 -25.85
N ALA A 78 15.85 -2.06 -24.72
CA ALA A 78 14.94 -2.00 -23.57
C ALA A 78 14.80 -0.58 -23.00
N MET A 79 15.85 0.23 -23.06
CA MET A 79 15.80 1.64 -22.65
C MET A 79 15.10 2.54 -23.68
N ALA A 80 15.11 2.15 -24.96
CA ALA A 80 14.41 2.88 -26.01
C ALA A 80 12.89 2.60 -26.03
N SER A 81 12.48 1.41 -25.60
CA SER A 81 11.08 1.00 -25.52
C SER A 81 10.78 0.26 -24.21
N PRO A 82 10.73 0.97 -23.06
CA PRO A 82 10.42 0.36 -21.79
C PRO A 82 8.94 -0.06 -21.72
N ASN A 83 8.65 -1.11 -20.95
CA ASN A 83 7.27 -1.45 -20.63
C ASN A 83 6.77 -0.53 -19.51
N PHE A 84 5.74 0.25 -19.80
CA PHE A 84 5.19 1.19 -18.83
C PHE A 84 4.14 0.59 -17.88
N ILE A 85 3.71 -0.65 -18.14
CA ILE A 85 2.85 -1.39 -17.22
C ILE A 85 3.73 -1.91 -16.09
N VAL A 86 3.54 -1.33 -14.91
CA VAL A 86 4.30 -1.72 -13.72
C VAL A 86 3.73 -3.01 -13.15
N ARG A 87 4.55 -4.06 -13.17
CA ARG A 87 4.24 -5.32 -12.47
C ARG A 87 5.09 -5.35 -11.21
N GLY A 88 4.45 -5.22 -10.05
CA GLY A 88 5.15 -5.38 -8.77
C GLY A 88 5.82 -6.75 -8.65
N CYS A 89 6.88 -6.84 -7.85
CA CYS A 89 7.55 -8.11 -7.55
C CYS A 89 6.73 -8.98 -6.59
N ASP A 90 7.19 -10.20 -6.31
CA ASP A 90 6.51 -11.11 -5.37
C ASP A 90 6.44 -10.60 -3.93
N GLN A 91 7.18 -9.53 -3.60
CA GLN A 91 7.08 -8.88 -2.30
C GLN A 91 5.96 -7.82 -2.27
N CYS A 92 6.00 -6.82 -3.14
CA CYS A 92 5.05 -5.70 -3.11
C CYS A 92 3.73 -5.97 -3.83
N ARG A 93 3.71 -6.93 -4.77
CA ARG A 93 2.50 -7.26 -5.53
C ARG A 93 1.38 -7.82 -4.68
N PRO A 94 1.59 -8.78 -3.75
CA PRO A 94 0.50 -9.40 -2.99
C PRO A 94 -0.15 -8.44 -1.98
N ALA A 95 -1.46 -8.59 -1.78
CA ALA A 95 -2.21 -7.89 -0.75
C ALA A 95 -1.73 -8.32 0.66
N ARG A 96 -1.79 -7.38 1.61
CA ARG A 96 -1.32 -7.58 2.99
C ARG A 96 -2.45 -7.40 3.99
N ARG A 97 -2.60 -8.37 4.89
CA ARG A 97 -3.54 -8.31 6.00
C ARG A 97 -2.81 -8.04 7.31
N CYS A 98 -3.31 -7.08 8.08
CA CYS A 98 -2.85 -6.88 9.45
C CYS A 98 -3.23 -8.10 10.32
N PRO A 99 -2.31 -8.73 11.07
CA PRO A 99 -2.67 -9.86 11.93
C PRO A 99 -3.56 -9.47 13.11
N GLU A 100 -3.53 -8.20 13.53
CA GLU A 100 -4.16 -7.69 14.76
C GLU A 100 -5.47 -6.94 14.52
N CYS A 101 -5.84 -6.65 13.27
CA CYS A 101 -7.12 -6.01 12.97
C CYS A 101 -7.64 -6.42 11.59
N PRO A 102 -8.93 -6.23 11.27
CA PRO A 102 -9.53 -6.63 9.99
C PRO A 102 -9.21 -5.67 8.85
N THR A 103 -7.96 -5.21 8.76
CA THR A 103 -7.49 -4.31 7.71
C THR A 103 -6.64 -5.04 6.67
N GLU A 104 -6.90 -4.76 5.40
CA GLU A 104 -6.16 -5.25 4.24
C GLU A 104 -5.64 -4.10 3.40
N TYR A 105 -4.44 -4.26 2.86
CA TYR A 105 -3.76 -3.30 2.01
C TYR A 105 -3.43 -3.91 0.65
N LEU A 106 -3.64 -3.13 -0.40
CA LEU A 106 -3.14 -3.40 -1.74
C LEU A 106 -2.34 -2.19 -2.21
N ILE A 107 -1.12 -2.43 -2.66
CA ILE A 107 -0.21 -1.41 -3.19
C ILE A 107 -0.07 -1.65 -4.69
N GLU A 108 -0.41 -0.65 -5.48
CA GLU A 108 -0.31 -0.69 -6.93
C GLU A 108 0.43 0.54 -7.45
N VAL A 109 1.06 0.40 -8.60
CA VAL A 109 1.54 1.54 -9.39
C VAL A 109 0.77 1.53 -10.70
N ARG A 110 0.00 2.59 -10.94
CA ARG A 110 -0.87 2.70 -12.12
C ARG A 110 -0.41 3.86 -12.98
N MET A 111 -0.56 3.72 -14.30
CA MET A 111 -0.41 4.84 -15.20
C MET A 111 -1.71 5.65 -15.20
N VAL A 112 -1.60 6.95 -14.98
CA VAL A 112 -2.72 7.88 -14.94
C VAL A 112 -2.46 9.02 -15.92
N GLU A 113 -3.51 9.49 -16.57
CA GLU A 113 -3.46 10.70 -17.39
C GLU A 113 -3.68 11.92 -16.49
N ASP A 114 -2.71 12.83 -16.46
CA ASP A 114 -2.80 14.16 -15.89
C ASP A 114 -3.18 15.16 -16.99
N PRO A 115 -4.47 15.53 -17.11
CA PRO A 115 -4.93 16.43 -18.17
C PRO A 115 -4.37 17.86 -18.03
N LYS A 116 -3.77 18.20 -16.88
CA LYS A 116 -3.17 19.52 -16.66
C LYS A 116 -1.77 19.63 -17.25
N ASP A 117 -1.09 18.51 -17.48
CA ASP A 117 0.26 18.46 -18.03
C ASP A 117 0.23 18.06 -19.51
N LEU A 118 0.09 19.07 -20.39
CA LEU A 118 0.05 18.85 -21.84
C LEU A 118 1.37 18.31 -22.41
N ALA A 119 2.49 18.48 -21.71
CA ALA A 119 3.80 18.03 -22.17
C ALA A 119 4.04 16.56 -21.82
N ARG A 120 3.57 16.11 -20.66
CA ARG A 120 3.69 14.74 -20.16
C ARG A 120 2.38 14.30 -19.49
N PRO A 121 1.35 13.99 -20.30
CA PRO A 121 0.04 13.66 -19.78
C PRO A 121 0.07 12.33 -19.03
N PHE A 122 0.85 11.34 -19.47
CA PHE A 122 0.91 10.05 -18.80
C PHE A 122 1.97 10.04 -17.68
N LYS A 123 1.51 9.83 -16.45
CA LYS A 123 2.31 9.75 -15.23
C LYS A 123 2.05 8.43 -14.53
N HIS A 124 2.86 8.10 -13.54
CA HIS A 124 2.65 6.95 -12.67
C HIS A 124 2.22 7.43 -11.29
N ASP A 125 1.24 6.73 -10.73
CA ASP A 125 0.72 6.99 -9.39
C ASP A 125 0.95 5.74 -8.55
N ILE A 126 1.46 5.92 -7.34
CA ILE A 126 1.32 4.89 -6.31
C ILE A 126 -0.08 5.00 -5.74
N VAL A 127 -0.78 3.87 -5.73
CA VAL A 127 -2.15 3.74 -5.23
C VAL A 127 -2.13 2.73 -4.09
N VAL A 128 -2.47 3.20 -2.89
CA VAL A 128 -2.61 2.35 -1.71
C VAL A 128 -4.10 2.25 -1.40
N THR A 129 -4.64 1.05 -1.58
CA THR A 129 -6.04 0.76 -1.23
C THR A 129 -6.08 0.02 0.10
N ARG A 130 -6.83 0.57 1.04
CA ARG A 130 -7.11 -0.04 2.34
C ARG A 130 -8.57 -0.49 2.37
N TRP A 131 -8.81 -1.76 2.66
CA TRP A 131 -10.12 -2.25 3.07
C TRP A 131 -10.13 -2.52 4.56
N SER A 132 -11.24 -2.24 5.22
CA SER A 132 -11.42 -2.53 6.64
C SER A 132 -12.84 -3.00 6.91
N ASP A 133 -12.98 -4.05 7.70
CA ASP A 133 -14.24 -4.36 8.36
C ASP A 133 -14.30 -3.58 9.67
N LEU A 134 -15.37 -2.84 9.90
CA LEU A 134 -15.59 -2.03 11.10
C LEU A 134 -16.68 -2.65 11.99
N GLY A 135 -16.98 -3.93 11.80
CA GLY A 135 -17.94 -4.67 12.61
C GLY A 135 -19.38 -4.31 12.27
N ASP A 136 -20.32 -4.56 13.17
CA ASP A 136 -21.74 -4.32 12.92
C ASP A 136 -22.16 -2.84 12.97
N GLY A 137 -21.27 -1.95 13.42
CA GLY A 137 -21.56 -0.52 13.57
C GLY A 137 -22.47 -0.21 14.76
N SER A 138 -22.64 -1.15 15.69
CA SER A 138 -23.49 -0.98 16.88
C SER A 138 -22.94 0.08 17.85
N SER A 139 -21.62 0.10 18.08
CA SER A 139 -20.93 1.13 18.86
C SER A 139 -19.42 1.09 18.60
N PRO A 140 -18.73 2.26 18.60
CA PRO A 140 -17.28 2.34 18.48
C PRO A 140 -16.55 1.74 19.69
N TYR A 141 -17.19 1.66 20.86
CA TYR A 141 -16.53 1.17 22.08
C TYR A 141 -16.68 -0.33 22.29
N THR A 142 -17.70 -0.95 21.69
CA THR A 142 -17.99 -2.38 21.89
C THR A 142 -17.67 -3.23 20.65
N SER A 143 -17.51 -2.63 19.46
CA SER A 143 -17.11 -3.39 18.27
C SER A 143 -15.62 -3.74 18.33
N PRO A 144 -15.26 -5.04 18.39
CA PRO A 144 -13.87 -5.46 18.45
C PRO A 144 -13.12 -5.13 17.15
N GLU A 145 -13.79 -5.13 15.99
CA GLU A 145 -13.21 -4.74 14.71
C GLU A 145 -12.78 -3.27 14.71
N TRP A 146 -13.68 -2.36 15.08
CA TRP A 146 -13.41 -0.93 15.11
C TRP A 146 -12.34 -0.60 16.15
N ALA A 147 -12.45 -1.18 17.35
CA ALA A 147 -11.49 -0.95 18.43
C ALA A 147 -10.07 -1.39 18.00
N ALA A 148 -9.94 -2.60 17.43
CA ALA A 148 -8.67 -3.09 16.92
C ALA A 148 -8.10 -2.24 15.77
N VAL A 149 -8.95 -1.72 14.87
CA VAL A 149 -8.48 -0.81 13.82
C VAL A 149 -7.83 0.45 14.40
N ASN A 150 -8.36 0.95 15.50
CA ASN A 150 -7.88 2.16 16.18
C ASN A 150 -6.85 1.89 17.28
N GLY A 151 -6.46 0.62 17.50
CA GLY A 151 -5.52 0.26 18.57
C GLY A 151 -6.09 0.39 19.98
N VAL A 152 -7.42 0.40 20.11
CA VAL A 152 -8.15 0.45 21.38
C VAL A 152 -8.48 -0.98 21.80
N VAL A 153 -8.28 -1.30 23.08
CA VAL A 153 -8.66 -2.59 23.66
C VAL A 153 -10.05 -2.44 24.27
N VAL A 154 -10.99 -3.29 23.87
CA VAL A 154 -12.30 -3.39 24.53
C VAL A 154 -12.10 -4.14 25.86
N PRO A 155 -12.58 -3.61 27.00
CA PRO A 155 -12.47 -4.31 28.28
C PRO A 155 -13.12 -5.70 28.24
N GLU A 156 -12.51 -6.69 28.90
CA GLU A 156 -13.05 -8.06 28.97
C GLU A 156 -14.46 -8.10 29.59
N GLU A 157 -14.74 -7.18 30.51
CA GLU A 157 -16.04 -7.00 31.17
C GLU A 157 -17.17 -6.63 30.19
N GLU A 158 -16.83 -6.03 29.06
CA GLU A 158 -17.75 -5.66 27.97
C GLU A 158 -17.77 -6.72 26.85
N GLY A 159 -17.15 -7.89 27.07
CA GLY A 159 -17.00 -8.97 26.08
C GLY A 159 -15.81 -8.80 25.14
N GLY A 160 -14.92 -7.86 25.43
CA GLY A 160 -13.74 -7.54 24.63
C GLY A 160 -12.66 -8.61 24.69
N HIS A 161 -12.08 -8.94 23.53
CA HIS A 161 -10.90 -9.77 23.41
C HIS A 161 -10.00 -9.20 22.30
N ALA A 162 -8.70 -9.53 22.35
CA ALA A 162 -7.77 -9.11 21.31
C ALA A 162 -8.24 -9.66 19.95
N TYR A 163 -8.34 -8.76 18.95
CA TYR A 163 -8.84 -9.15 17.64
C TYR A 163 -7.77 -9.93 16.87
N GLU A 164 -8.01 -11.22 16.65
CA GLU A 164 -7.17 -12.04 15.79
C GLU A 164 -7.73 -12.09 14.37
N SER A 165 -7.05 -11.44 13.43
CA SER A 165 -7.57 -11.19 12.09
C SER A 165 -7.67 -12.44 11.22
N PHE A 166 -6.67 -13.33 11.29
CA PHE A 166 -6.65 -14.55 10.48
C PHE A 166 -7.62 -15.62 10.97
N THR A 167 -7.97 -15.64 12.26
CA THR A 167 -8.97 -16.56 12.82
C THR A 167 -10.39 -16.03 12.58
N HIS A 168 -10.64 -14.74 12.80
CA HIS A 168 -11.97 -14.14 12.58
C HIS A 168 -12.39 -14.08 11.11
N VAL A 169 -11.55 -13.54 10.24
CA VAL A 169 -11.88 -13.38 8.81
C VAL A 169 -11.64 -14.69 8.05
N GLY A 170 -10.77 -15.56 8.57
CA GLY A 170 -10.42 -16.84 7.98
C GLY A 170 -9.79 -16.69 6.58
N ARG A 171 -10.14 -17.61 5.67
CA ARG A 171 -9.68 -17.60 4.27
C ARG A 171 -10.38 -16.57 3.37
N ARG A 172 -11.44 -15.91 3.86
CA ARG A 172 -12.16 -14.88 3.09
C ARG A 172 -11.36 -13.59 3.13
N ALA A 173 -11.28 -12.86 2.02
CA ALA A 173 -10.66 -11.55 1.95
C ALA A 173 -11.70 -10.46 2.24
N VAL A 174 -11.40 -9.48 3.11
CA VAL A 174 -12.25 -8.30 3.34
C VAL A 174 -12.44 -7.54 2.03
N SER A 175 -11.36 -7.36 1.28
CA SER A 175 -11.37 -6.86 -0.10
C SER A 175 -12.29 -7.67 -1.01
N GLY A 176 -12.24 -9.01 -0.94
CA GLY A 176 -13.12 -9.87 -1.71
C GLY A 176 -14.61 -9.69 -1.36
N MET A 177 -14.94 -9.59 -0.07
CA MET A 177 -16.32 -9.34 0.38
C MET A 177 -16.83 -7.96 -0.05
N PHE A 178 -15.98 -6.95 0.02
CA PHE A 178 -16.32 -5.59 -0.38
C PHE A 178 -16.52 -5.50 -1.90
N GLU A 179 -15.52 -5.93 -2.67
CA GLU A 179 -15.56 -5.83 -4.13
C GLU A 179 -16.65 -6.71 -4.74
N SER A 180 -16.94 -7.89 -4.17
CA SER A 180 -18.06 -8.71 -4.63
C SER A 180 -19.43 -8.01 -4.48
N ARG A 181 -19.57 -7.12 -3.50
CA ARG A 181 -20.82 -6.38 -3.26
C ARG A 181 -20.94 -5.12 -4.10
N ILE A 182 -19.82 -4.49 -4.47
CA ILE A 182 -19.82 -3.20 -5.16
C ILE A 182 -19.54 -3.34 -6.64
N SER A 183 -18.44 -3.97 -7.01
CA SER A 183 -17.94 -4.02 -8.39
C SER A 183 -18.18 -5.36 -9.07
N GLY A 184 -18.43 -6.42 -8.29
CA GLY A 184 -18.55 -7.80 -8.79
C GLY A 184 -17.20 -8.40 -9.22
N SER A 185 -16.09 -7.65 -9.12
CA SER A 185 -14.75 -8.08 -9.53
C SER A 185 -13.82 -8.21 -8.32
N ILE A 186 -13.62 -9.45 -7.87
CA ILE A 186 -12.75 -9.75 -6.73
C ILE A 186 -11.29 -9.68 -7.18
N PRO A 187 -10.42 -8.88 -6.54
CA PRO A 187 -8.99 -8.90 -6.80
C PRO A 187 -8.42 -10.31 -6.56
N GLY A 188 -7.89 -10.95 -7.61
CA GLY A 188 -7.30 -12.30 -7.55
C GLY A 188 -5.92 -12.35 -6.88
N GLN A 189 -5.68 -11.47 -5.91
CA GLN A 189 -4.39 -11.29 -5.28
C GLN A 189 -4.18 -12.28 -4.13
N ARG A 190 -2.97 -12.84 -4.06
CA ARG A 190 -2.55 -13.63 -2.89
C ARG A 190 -2.51 -12.71 -1.67
N MET A 191 -3.07 -13.19 -0.56
CA MET A 191 -3.03 -12.48 0.71
C MET A 191 -1.90 -13.00 1.59
N LEU A 192 -1.13 -12.08 2.17
CA LEU A 192 -0.04 -12.38 3.09
C LEU A 192 -0.18 -11.55 4.37
N SER A 193 0.46 -11.97 5.47
CA SER A 193 0.54 -11.14 6.66
C SER A 193 1.33 -9.86 6.39
N LEU A 194 0.86 -8.75 6.97
CA LEU A 194 1.57 -7.48 7.01
C LEU A 194 2.75 -7.53 7.98
N ASN A 195 2.67 -8.36 9.03
CA ASN A 195 3.75 -8.64 9.97
C ASN A 195 4.06 -10.14 9.99
N PRO A 196 4.80 -10.68 9.00
CA PRO A 196 5.12 -12.11 8.92
C PRO A 196 5.98 -12.63 10.07
N LYS A 197 6.78 -11.74 10.69
CA LYS A 197 7.66 -12.09 11.82
C LYS A 197 6.94 -11.99 13.16
N ASN A 198 5.71 -11.46 13.17
CA ASN A 198 4.92 -11.15 14.36
C ASN A 198 5.73 -10.40 15.43
N LYS A 199 6.54 -9.44 15.00
CA LYS A 199 7.36 -8.61 15.89
C LYS A 199 6.69 -7.26 16.06
N LYS A 200 6.48 -6.86 17.31
CA LYS A 200 6.09 -5.49 17.65
C LYS A 200 7.36 -4.70 17.84
N MET A 201 7.57 -3.72 16.97
CA MET A 201 8.81 -2.94 16.99
C MET A 201 8.59 -1.53 17.56
N ASP A 202 7.34 -1.16 17.85
CA ASP A 202 6.96 0.12 18.47
C ASP A 202 7.76 1.29 17.84
N GLU A 203 8.46 2.10 18.62
CA GLU A 203 9.32 3.19 18.12
C GLU A 203 10.69 2.73 17.58
N ASP A 204 11.16 1.53 17.94
CA ASP A 204 12.45 0.95 17.56
C ASP A 204 12.46 0.31 16.16
N GLY A 205 11.34 0.33 15.44
CA GLY A 205 11.24 -0.15 14.06
C GLY A 205 12.03 0.73 13.09
N HIS A 206 13.33 0.54 12.93
CA HIS A 206 14.17 1.44 12.11
C HIS A 206 13.90 1.41 10.58
N GLY A 207 12.86 0.72 10.10
CA GLY A 207 12.49 0.61 8.67
C GLY A 207 11.55 1.69 8.16
N TRP A 208 10.93 2.49 9.04
CA TRP A 208 10.02 3.57 8.62
C TRP A 208 10.78 4.65 7.84
N TYR A 209 11.93 5.09 8.35
CA TYR A 209 12.70 6.20 7.76
C TYR A 209 13.60 5.81 6.56
#